data_AF-A0A3A4PJ42-F1
#
_entry.id   AF-A0A3A4PJ42-F1
#
_cell.length_a   1.000
_cell.length_b   1.000
_cell.length_c   1.000
_cell.angle_alpha   90.00
_cell.angle_beta   90.00
_cell.angle_gamma   90.00
#
_symmetry.space_group_name_H-M   'P 1'
#
loop_
_entity.id
_entity.type
_entity.pdbx_description
1 polymer ?
#
loop_
_entity_poly.entity_id
_entity_poly.type
_entity_poly.pdbx_seq_one_letter_code
_entity_poly.pdbx_strand_id
1 'polypeptide(L)'
;MTMRVTGRTKRPRGSRKGAKALAAATALAGGTEAYAEAIRFENNGDFEWSVCGQSVGLDVTLPAGAQDGRPGASSFEQFRPCLDCRAPSEIRIDAPISGSLVLDECHGYGIFVHKFPLGRRIGEDPGRLEWRSAGPVYCGYYCEEWYPPSTGYIGIRFSAPDGFHYGWIHVRTSDPEQLHLEALAWGYETEPDTQIRAGDGVPPCTENEKLRLSCKPGGTRLKVIIKKAKPESFLTLRLDGNPDSDRVARVNARGKVKWVFVEVGPGEHTVEVRECGIQQQITCPP
;
A
#
# COMPACT_ATOMS: atom_id res chain seq x y z
N MET A 1 63.29 56.63 23.87
CA MET A 1 63.71 55.35 24.48
C MET A 1 62.87 54.27 23.83
N THR A 2 63.41 53.62 22.82
CA THR A 2 62.65 52.82 21.84
C THR A 2 63.31 51.45 21.78
N MET A 3 62.73 50.46 22.46
CA MET A 3 63.21 49.08 22.48
C MET A 3 62.56 48.28 21.34
N ARG A 4 63.40 47.73 20.45
CA ARG A 4 63.03 46.68 19.48
C ARG A 4 63.30 45.32 20.10
N VAL A 5 62.28 44.47 20.20
CA VAL A 5 62.41 43.06 20.59
C VAL A 5 62.23 42.19 19.34
N THR A 6 63.27 41.43 18.98
CA THR A 6 63.26 40.44 17.90
C THR A 6 62.96 39.06 18.46
N GLY A 7 61.75 38.54 18.24
CA GLY A 7 61.36 37.17 18.56
C GLY A 7 61.39 36.26 17.33
N ARG A 8 62.29 35.26 17.33
CA ARG A 8 62.40 34.22 16.29
C ARG A 8 61.58 33.00 16.72
N THR A 9 60.48 32.71 16.05
CA THR A 9 59.64 31.52 16.29
C THR A 9 60.16 30.31 15.51
N LYS A 10 60.44 29.21 16.22
CA LYS A 10 60.78 27.89 15.66
C LYS A 10 59.52 27.24 15.04
N ARG A 11 59.61 26.82 13.77
CA ARG A 11 58.61 25.95 13.12
C ARG A 11 58.85 24.47 13.46
N PRO A 12 57.83 23.69 13.85
CA PRO A 12 57.96 22.24 13.94
C PRO A 12 57.89 21.59 12.54
N ARG A 13 58.80 20.63 12.31
CA ARG A 13 58.81 19.68 11.18
C ARG A 13 58.28 18.34 11.66
N GLY A 14 57.33 17.76 10.93
CA GLY A 14 56.86 16.38 11.09
C GLY A 14 55.33 16.34 10.92
N SER A 15 54.71 15.47 10.15
CA SER A 15 55.15 14.25 9.46
C SER A 15 54.35 14.09 8.16
N ARG A 16 55.03 13.75 7.06
CA ARG A 16 54.39 13.29 5.81
C ARG A 16 54.36 11.78 5.80
N LYS A 17 53.37 11.16 6.43
CA LYS A 17 53.01 9.75 6.23
C LYS A 17 51.51 9.58 6.44
N GLY A 18 50.76 9.59 5.34
CA GLY A 18 49.31 9.35 5.37
C GLY A 18 48.56 9.99 4.21
N ALA A 19 48.97 9.74 2.96
CA ALA A 19 48.20 10.18 1.78
C ALA A 19 48.30 9.15 0.64
N LYS A 20 48.14 7.87 0.99
CA LYS A 20 47.91 6.76 0.05
C LYS A 20 46.87 5.82 0.64
N ALA A 21 45.64 6.32 0.77
CA ALA A 21 44.43 5.54 1.01
C ALA A 21 43.22 6.44 0.68
N LEU A 22 43.10 6.86 -0.58
CA LEU A 22 41.89 7.51 -1.06
C LEU A 22 41.71 7.19 -2.55
N ALA A 23 41.51 5.90 -2.83
CA ALA A 23 41.11 5.40 -4.13
C ALA A 23 40.47 4.02 -3.91
N ALA A 24 39.22 4.01 -3.44
CA ALA A 24 38.25 2.92 -3.55
C ALA A 24 37.03 3.24 -2.66
N ALA A 25 36.20 4.19 -3.06
CA ALA A 25 34.84 4.35 -2.55
C ALA A 25 34.00 5.09 -3.59
N THR A 26 33.92 4.54 -4.80
CA THR A 26 33.02 5.05 -5.84
C THR A 26 32.60 3.89 -6.72
N ALA A 27 31.71 3.03 -6.20
CA ALA A 27 30.89 2.09 -6.97
C ALA A 27 29.98 1.28 -6.03
N LEU A 28 29.04 1.93 -5.34
CA LEU A 28 27.78 1.33 -4.89
C LEU A 28 26.72 2.46 -4.81
N ALA A 29 26.55 3.17 -5.92
CA ALA A 29 25.30 3.86 -6.22
C ALA A 29 24.55 3.00 -7.27
N GLY A 30 24.45 1.69 -6.98
CA GLY A 30 23.40 0.88 -7.60
C GLY A 30 22.17 1.19 -6.80
N GLY A 31 21.27 2.00 -7.37
CA GLY A 31 20.04 2.41 -6.74
C GLY A 31 19.27 1.21 -6.23
N THR A 32 19.34 0.97 -4.92
CA THR A 32 18.14 0.54 -4.22
C THR A 32 17.22 1.74 -4.35
N GLU A 33 16.38 1.75 -5.38
CA GLU A 33 15.07 2.38 -5.25
C GLU A 33 14.50 1.72 -3.99
N ALA A 34 14.67 2.39 -2.85
CA ALA A 34 13.89 2.09 -1.67
C ALA A 34 12.49 2.45 -2.11
N TYR A 35 11.82 1.52 -2.80
CA TYR A 35 10.43 1.62 -3.15
C TYR A 35 9.75 2.02 -1.86
N ALA A 36 9.13 3.19 -1.88
CA ALA A 36 8.36 3.68 -0.78
C ALA A 36 7.46 2.56 -0.26
N GLU A 37 7.50 2.36 1.05
CA GLU A 37 6.83 1.23 1.66
C GLU A 37 5.42 1.68 1.99
N ALA A 38 4.44 1.12 1.29
CA ALA A 38 3.05 1.25 1.70
C ALA A 38 2.90 0.71 3.13
N ILE A 39 2.35 1.52 4.02
CA ILE A 39 2.07 1.13 5.40
C ILE A 39 0.68 0.52 5.46
N ARG A 40 0.49 -0.51 6.28
CA ARG A 40 -0.82 -1.07 6.61
C ARG A 40 -0.99 -1.27 8.11
N PHE A 41 -2.21 -0.99 8.55
CA PHE A 41 -2.70 -1.29 9.88
C PHE A 41 -3.89 -2.25 9.80
N GLU A 42 -3.88 -3.28 10.65
CA GLU A 42 -5.01 -4.20 10.79
C GLU A 42 -5.89 -3.73 11.95
N ASN A 43 -7.21 -3.84 11.79
CA ASN A 43 -8.15 -3.63 12.90
C ASN A 43 -8.48 -4.97 13.55
N ASN A 44 -7.91 -5.23 14.72
CA ASN A 44 -8.17 -6.45 15.49
C ASN A 44 -9.39 -6.33 16.42
N GLY A 45 -10.22 -5.30 16.22
CA GLY A 45 -11.37 -4.98 17.08
C GLY A 45 -11.07 -3.92 18.14
N ASP A 46 -9.86 -3.34 18.13
CA ASP A 46 -9.44 -2.30 19.08
C ASP A 46 -10.05 -0.92 18.76
N PHE A 47 -10.62 -0.75 17.57
CA PHE A 47 -11.21 0.49 17.11
C PHE A 47 -12.56 0.26 16.43
N GLU A 48 -13.58 1.01 16.85
CA GLU A 48 -14.90 1.04 16.23
C GLU A 48 -15.05 2.33 15.43
N TRP A 49 -15.07 2.22 14.09
CA TRP A 49 -15.13 3.40 13.21
C TRP A 49 -16.53 4.02 13.14
N SER A 50 -17.55 3.50 13.83
CA SER A 50 -18.88 4.12 13.84
C SER A 50 -19.53 3.95 15.19
N VAL A 51 -19.94 5.04 15.81
CA VAL A 51 -20.78 5.02 17.01
C VAL A 51 -22.09 5.73 16.71
N CYS A 52 -23.19 5.14 17.17
CA CYS A 52 -24.52 5.72 16.99
C CYS A 52 -24.56 7.17 17.51
N GLY A 53 -24.92 8.09 16.62
CA GLY A 53 -25.11 9.51 16.93
C GLY A 53 -23.81 10.29 17.12
N GLN A 54 -22.66 9.69 16.80
CA GLN A 54 -21.35 10.31 16.91
C GLN A 54 -20.60 10.22 15.59
N SER A 55 -19.82 11.25 15.28
CA SER A 55 -18.76 11.16 14.28
C SER A 55 -17.54 10.52 14.93
N VAL A 56 -16.98 9.51 14.28
CA VAL A 56 -15.70 8.90 14.70
C VAL A 56 -14.70 9.03 13.57
N GLY A 57 -13.56 9.69 13.84
CA GLY A 57 -12.45 9.84 12.89
C GLY A 57 -11.53 8.62 12.92
N LEU A 58 -11.25 8.04 11.75
CA LEU A 58 -10.19 7.06 11.52
C LEU A 58 -8.98 7.77 10.93
N ASP A 59 -7.90 7.92 11.71
CA ASP A 59 -6.62 8.41 11.19
C ASP A 59 -5.85 7.29 10.49
N VAL A 60 -5.69 7.40 9.17
CA VAL A 60 -5.09 6.31 8.37
C VAL A 60 -3.58 6.18 8.56
N THR A 61 -2.97 7.11 9.30
CA THR A 61 -1.54 7.09 9.62
C THR A 61 -1.24 6.42 10.97
N LEU A 62 -2.27 6.08 11.74
CA LEU A 62 -2.14 5.48 13.06
C LEU A 62 -2.63 4.02 13.07
N PRO A 63 -2.00 3.12 13.86
CA PRO A 63 -2.54 1.78 14.10
C PRO A 63 -3.81 1.83 14.94
N ALA A 64 -4.60 0.74 14.92
CA ALA A 64 -5.90 0.67 15.62
C ALA A 64 -5.82 1.03 17.11
N GLY A 65 -4.85 0.49 17.84
CA GLY A 65 -4.68 0.79 19.28
C GLY A 65 -4.18 2.20 19.60
N ALA A 66 -3.84 3.01 18.61
CA ALA A 66 -3.45 4.41 18.76
C ALA A 66 -4.54 5.40 18.29
N GLN A 67 -5.67 4.90 17.79
CA GLN A 67 -6.80 5.73 17.40
C GLN A 67 -7.41 6.39 18.64
N ASP A 68 -7.65 7.69 18.59
CA ASP A 68 -8.37 8.43 19.63
C ASP A 68 -9.81 8.81 19.19
N GLY A 69 -10.19 8.42 17.97
CA GLY A 69 -11.47 8.70 17.35
C GLY A 69 -11.69 10.17 16.95
N ARG A 70 -10.70 11.04 17.17
CA ARG A 70 -10.81 12.47 16.86
C ARG A 70 -10.41 12.75 15.41
N PRO A 71 -11.13 13.64 14.73
CA PRO A 71 -10.77 14.03 13.37
C PRO A 71 -9.48 14.86 13.30
N GLY A 72 -8.62 14.55 12.34
CA GLY A 72 -7.39 15.25 11.97
C GLY A 72 -7.15 15.26 10.45
N ALA A 73 -5.97 15.73 10.02
CA ALA A 73 -5.67 15.96 8.60
C ALA A 73 -5.68 14.69 7.72
N SER A 74 -5.34 13.54 8.32
CA SER A 74 -5.36 12.21 7.71
C SER A 74 -6.55 11.37 8.17
N SER A 75 -7.56 11.99 8.80
CA SER A 75 -8.71 11.28 9.33
C SER A 75 -9.90 11.26 8.37
N PHE A 76 -10.64 10.16 8.39
CA PHE A 76 -11.90 10.00 7.68
C PHE A 76 -12.99 9.72 8.69
N GLU A 77 -14.05 10.52 8.69
CA GLU A 77 -15.12 10.38 9.66
C GLU A 77 -16.24 9.48 9.14
N GLN A 78 -16.79 8.67 10.01
CA GLN A 78 -18.07 8.03 9.75
C GLN A 78 -19.09 8.52 10.77
N PHE A 79 -20.23 9.00 10.27
CA PHE A 79 -21.38 9.38 11.06
C PHE A 79 -22.51 8.38 10.85
N ARG A 80 -23.03 7.85 11.96
CA ARG A 80 -24.19 6.94 11.96
C ARG A 80 -25.36 7.60 12.69
N PRO A 81 -26.43 8.05 12.01
CA PRO A 81 -27.59 8.62 12.69
C PRO A 81 -28.32 7.56 13.54
N CYS A 82 -28.70 7.90 14.78
CA CYS A 82 -29.35 6.96 15.71
C CYS A 82 -30.85 6.72 15.45
N LEU A 83 -31.51 7.62 14.74
CA LEU A 83 -32.97 7.71 14.77
C LEU A 83 -33.69 6.84 13.72
N ASP A 84 -32.95 6.25 12.78
CA ASP A 84 -33.50 5.29 11.81
C ASP A 84 -32.39 4.35 11.33
N CYS A 85 -32.44 3.09 11.75
CA CYS A 85 -31.45 2.06 11.37
C CYS A 85 -31.33 1.87 9.85
N ARG A 86 -32.31 2.35 9.07
CA ARG A 86 -32.35 2.27 7.61
C ARG A 86 -31.63 3.42 6.91
N ALA A 87 -31.23 4.47 7.62
CA ALA A 87 -30.48 5.55 7.01
C ALA A 87 -29.07 5.07 6.61
N PRO A 88 -28.59 5.38 5.39
CA PRO A 88 -27.26 4.99 4.96
C PRO A 88 -26.19 5.61 5.88
N SER A 89 -25.15 4.84 6.22
CA SER A 89 -23.98 5.41 6.90
C SER A 89 -23.38 6.52 6.05
N GLU A 90 -23.11 7.66 6.68
CA GLU A 90 -22.51 8.81 6.04
C GLU A 90 -21.02 8.80 6.34
N ILE A 91 -20.17 8.76 5.31
CA ILE A 91 -18.75 9.05 5.48
C ILE A 91 -18.59 10.55 5.24
N ARG A 92 -18.02 11.25 6.21
CA ARG A 92 -17.65 12.66 6.12
C ARG A 92 -16.15 12.82 6.07
N ILE A 93 -15.73 13.84 5.36
CA ILE A 93 -14.38 14.41 5.48
C ILE A 93 -14.63 15.76 6.12
N ASP A 94 -14.45 15.86 7.44
CA ASP A 94 -14.70 17.11 8.17
C ASP A 94 -13.36 17.83 8.47
N ALA A 95 -13.35 19.15 8.22
CA ALA A 95 -12.25 20.11 8.37
C ALA A 95 -11.17 20.16 7.24
N PRO A 96 -10.55 21.33 7.00
CA PRO A 96 -10.43 21.92 5.67
C PRO A 96 -9.41 21.19 4.78
N ILE A 97 -9.86 20.81 3.57
CA ILE A 97 -9.05 20.65 2.36
C ILE A 97 -8.11 19.42 2.33
N SER A 98 -7.95 18.68 3.43
CA SER A 98 -6.82 17.74 3.52
C SER A 98 -7.13 16.35 2.96
N GLY A 99 -8.37 15.87 2.99
CA GLY A 99 -8.74 14.53 2.51
C GLY A 99 -9.57 14.55 1.23
N SER A 100 -9.58 13.46 0.47
CA SER A 100 -10.56 13.22 -0.59
C SER A 100 -10.90 11.73 -0.68
N LEU A 101 -12.16 11.43 -0.94
CA LEU A 101 -12.62 10.08 -1.30
C LEU A 101 -12.77 9.98 -2.81
N VAL A 102 -12.59 8.79 -3.36
CA VAL A 102 -12.90 8.53 -4.77
C VAL A 102 -14.37 8.19 -4.92
N LEU A 103 -15.06 8.98 -5.74
CA LEU A 103 -16.50 8.93 -5.86
C LEU A 103 -16.94 8.50 -7.26
N ASP A 104 -18.11 7.86 -7.31
CA ASP A 104 -18.78 7.48 -8.56
C ASP A 104 -20.23 7.99 -8.56
N GLU A 105 -20.74 8.33 -9.76
CA GLU A 105 -22.12 8.73 -9.95
C GLU A 105 -23.00 7.49 -10.14
N CYS A 106 -23.84 7.22 -9.17
CA CYS A 106 -24.70 6.04 -9.18
C CYS A 106 -26.09 6.41 -9.70
N HIS A 107 -26.34 6.17 -10.99
CA HIS A 107 -27.66 6.19 -11.64
C HIS A 107 -28.57 7.41 -11.30
N GLY A 108 -28.01 8.58 -11.05
CA GLY A 108 -28.77 9.80 -10.73
C GLY A 108 -29.23 9.94 -9.28
N TYR A 109 -28.81 9.05 -8.37
CA TYR A 109 -29.15 9.10 -6.94
C TYR A 109 -28.17 9.91 -6.07
N GLY A 110 -27.16 10.54 -6.70
CA GLY A 110 -26.14 11.33 -6.02
C GLY A 110 -24.76 10.70 -6.09
N ILE A 111 -23.92 11.07 -5.13
CA ILE A 111 -22.49 10.77 -5.12
C ILE A 111 -22.22 9.69 -4.06
N PHE A 112 -21.55 8.62 -4.48
CA PHE A 112 -21.29 7.46 -3.64
C PHE A 112 -19.81 7.13 -3.60
N VAL A 113 -19.37 6.48 -2.51
CA VAL A 113 -18.00 5.97 -2.43
C VAL A 113 -17.83 4.82 -3.43
N HIS A 114 -16.87 4.95 -4.34
CA HIS A 114 -16.57 3.88 -5.30
C HIS A 114 -15.97 2.67 -4.58
N LYS A 115 -16.44 1.46 -4.89
CA LYS A 115 -15.90 0.22 -4.32
C LYS A 115 -14.73 -0.28 -5.16
N PHE A 116 -13.52 -0.10 -4.66
CA PHE A 116 -12.34 -0.65 -5.30
C PHE A 116 -12.26 -2.17 -5.07
N PRO A 117 -12.05 -2.97 -6.13
CA PRO A 117 -11.60 -4.33 -5.94
C PRO A 117 -10.16 -4.31 -5.43
N LEU A 118 -9.85 -5.33 -4.63
CA LEU A 118 -8.51 -5.61 -4.17
C LEU A 118 -7.50 -5.56 -5.35
N GLY A 119 -6.37 -4.86 -5.19
CA GLY A 119 -5.27 -4.73 -6.17
C GLY A 119 -5.44 -3.62 -7.22
N ARG A 120 -6.61 -2.96 -7.27
CA ARG A 120 -6.85 -1.80 -8.14
C ARG A 120 -5.98 -0.62 -7.69
N ARG A 121 -5.34 0.05 -8.66
CA ARG A 121 -4.55 1.27 -8.41
C ARG A 121 -5.45 2.43 -8.00
N ILE A 122 -5.00 3.18 -7.00
CA ILE A 122 -5.60 4.38 -6.43
C ILE A 122 -4.57 5.49 -6.60
N GLY A 123 -5.01 6.66 -7.08
CA GLY A 123 -4.14 7.79 -7.45
C GLY A 123 -3.74 7.83 -8.93
N GLU A 124 -4.16 6.86 -9.74
CA GLU A 124 -4.17 6.99 -11.19
C GLU A 124 -5.25 8.00 -11.61
N ASP A 125 -5.00 8.80 -12.66
CA ASP A 125 -5.99 9.75 -13.19
C ASP A 125 -7.30 8.99 -13.43
N PRO A 126 -8.35 9.24 -12.63
CA PRO A 126 -9.40 8.24 -12.50
C PRO A 126 -10.37 8.20 -13.69
N GLY A 127 -10.15 9.03 -14.71
CA GLY A 127 -11.13 9.26 -15.77
C GLY A 127 -12.40 9.86 -15.18
N ARG A 128 -13.41 9.01 -14.94
CA ARG A 128 -14.75 9.41 -14.45
C ARG A 128 -14.85 9.57 -12.94
N LEU A 129 -13.86 9.10 -12.16
CA LEU A 129 -13.93 9.21 -10.71
C LEU A 129 -13.40 10.57 -10.24
N GLU A 130 -14.14 11.21 -9.35
CA GLU A 130 -13.77 12.52 -8.81
C GLU A 130 -13.27 12.39 -7.39
N TRP A 131 -12.13 13.03 -7.11
CA TRP A 131 -11.69 13.27 -5.74
C TRP A 131 -12.46 14.46 -5.17
N ARG A 132 -13.30 14.25 -4.14
CA ARG A 132 -13.98 15.35 -3.45
C ARG A 132 -13.56 15.45 -1.99
N SER A 133 -13.36 16.68 -1.54
CA SER A 133 -12.80 17.02 -0.23
C SER A 133 -13.83 17.51 0.79
N ALA A 134 -15.13 17.50 0.46
CA ALA A 134 -16.18 17.95 1.35
C ALA A 134 -17.56 17.35 1.00
N GLY A 135 -18.37 17.14 2.02
CA GLY A 135 -19.77 16.75 1.92
C GLY A 135 -20.06 15.32 2.38
N PRO A 136 -21.34 15.00 2.68
CA PRO A 136 -21.81 13.63 2.89
C PRO A 136 -21.42 12.78 1.68
N VAL A 137 -20.72 11.68 1.91
CA VAL A 137 -20.67 10.62 0.92
C VAL A 137 -21.41 9.41 1.47
N TYR A 138 -22.39 8.94 0.71
CA TYR A 138 -23.20 7.81 1.11
C TYR A 138 -22.53 6.51 0.65
N CYS A 139 -22.40 5.56 1.57
CA CYS A 139 -22.33 4.15 1.23
C CYS A 139 -23.73 3.61 1.38
N GLY A 140 -24.37 3.16 0.30
CA GLY A 140 -25.83 2.99 0.31
C GLY A 140 -26.37 1.95 -0.65
N TYR A 141 -27.54 1.44 -0.27
CA TYR A 141 -28.36 0.40 -0.91
C TYR A 141 -28.65 0.63 -2.40
N TYR A 142 -28.59 1.88 -2.84
CA TYR A 142 -28.91 2.29 -4.21
C TYR A 142 -27.83 1.93 -5.22
N CYS A 143 -26.63 1.57 -4.75
CA CYS A 143 -25.56 1.07 -5.60
C CYS A 143 -25.31 -0.40 -5.29
N GLU A 144 -25.53 -1.25 -6.30
CA GLU A 144 -25.42 -2.71 -6.18
C GLU A 144 -24.05 -3.16 -5.63
N GLU A 145 -23.01 -2.35 -5.79
CA GLU A 145 -21.64 -2.63 -5.32
C GLU A 145 -21.51 -2.83 -3.81
N TRP A 146 -22.28 -2.09 -3.01
CA TRP A 146 -22.21 -2.10 -1.54
C TRP A 146 -23.34 -2.90 -0.87
N TYR A 147 -24.15 -3.63 -1.64
CA TYR A 147 -25.26 -4.42 -1.11
C TYR A 147 -24.77 -5.46 -0.08
N PRO A 148 -25.22 -5.42 1.18
CA PRO A 148 -24.72 -6.31 2.22
C PRO A 148 -25.12 -7.79 2.00
N PRO A 149 -24.28 -8.76 2.43
CA PRO A 149 -22.94 -8.56 2.97
C PRO A 149 -21.94 -8.27 1.84
N SER A 150 -21.11 -7.26 2.00
CA SER A 150 -20.13 -6.85 0.99
C SER A 150 -18.82 -6.44 1.64
N THR A 151 -17.71 -6.79 1.01
CA THR A 151 -16.38 -6.33 1.40
C THR A 151 -15.69 -5.68 0.21
N GLY A 152 -14.94 -4.62 0.47
CA GLY A 152 -14.28 -3.85 -0.56
C GLY A 152 -13.34 -2.81 -0.01
N TYR A 153 -12.72 -2.06 -0.91
CA TYR A 153 -11.76 -1.02 -0.56
C TYR A 153 -12.33 0.34 -0.92
N ILE A 154 -12.14 1.30 -0.03
CA ILE A 154 -12.41 2.71 -0.27
C ILE A 154 -11.08 3.37 -0.59
N GLY A 155 -10.97 4.02 -1.75
CA GLY A 155 -9.79 4.80 -2.11
C GLY A 155 -9.78 6.15 -1.42
N ILE A 156 -8.65 6.51 -0.83
CA ILE A 156 -8.47 7.78 -0.12
C ILE A 156 -7.26 8.54 -0.67
N ARG A 157 -7.32 9.86 -0.54
CA ARG A 157 -6.19 10.78 -0.75
C ARG A 157 -6.15 11.72 0.43
N PHE A 158 -4.98 12.02 0.96
CA PHE A 158 -4.84 13.04 2.00
C PHE A 158 -3.57 13.88 1.80
N SER A 159 -3.55 15.11 2.33
CA SER A 159 -2.39 16.00 2.30
C SER A 159 -1.59 15.83 3.58
N ALA A 160 -0.28 15.67 3.43
CA ALA A 160 0.72 15.74 4.48
C ALA A 160 1.70 16.91 4.18
N PRO A 161 2.62 17.26 5.10
CA PRO A 161 3.57 18.37 4.89
C PRO A 161 4.43 18.26 3.62
N ASP A 162 4.64 17.04 3.11
CA ASP A 162 5.49 16.69 1.97
C ASP A 162 4.72 16.44 0.65
N GLY A 163 3.39 16.37 0.67
CA GLY A 163 2.59 16.26 -0.54
C GLY A 163 1.27 15.53 -0.34
N PHE A 164 0.67 15.07 -1.44
CA PHE A 164 -0.51 14.22 -1.38
C PHE A 164 -0.12 12.76 -1.23
N HIS A 165 -0.77 12.04 -0.35
CA HIS A 165 -0.62 10.60 -0.18
C HIS A 165 -1.90 9.90 -0.60
N TYR A 166 -1.75 8.70 -1.13
CA TYR A 166 -2.86 7.85 -1.52
C TYR A 166 -2.93 6.65 -0.59
N GLY A 167 -4.14 6.22 -0.29
CA GLY A 167 -4.35 5.09 0.59
C GLY A 167 -5.62 4.32 0.26
N TRP A 168 -5.93 3.38 1.14
CA TRP A 168 -7.16 2.62 1.07
C TRP A 168 -7.67 2.30 2.48
N ILE A 169 -8.99 2.12 2.61
CA ILE A 169 -9.66 1.57 3.80
C ILE A 169 -10.39 0.30 3.38
N HIS A 170 -10.06 -0.84 3.98
CA HIS A 170 -10.75 -2.10 3.75
C HIS A 170 -11.96 -2.14 4.66
N VAL A 171 -13.15 -2.21 4.07
CA VAL A 171 -14.41 -2.12 4.79
C VAL A 171 -15.29 -3.34 4.55
N ARG A 172 -16.14 -3.62 5.53
CA ARG A 172 -17.22 -4.62 5.43
C ARG A 172 -18.56 -3.96 5.73
N THR A 173 -19.56 -4.24 4.91
CA THR A 173 -20.97 -4.10 5.27
C THR A 173 -21.52 -5.47 5.63
N SER A 174 -22.13 -5.59 6.80
CA SER A 174 -22.58 -6.88 7.37
C SER A 174 -24.09 -7.01 7.41
N ASP A 175 -24.81 -5.92 7.62
CA ASP A 175 -26.24 -5.92 7.89
C ASP A 175 -27.01 -5.03 6.89
N PRO A 176 -27.94 -5.59 6.09
CA PRO A 176 -28.80 -4.81 5.20
C PRO A 176 -29.82 -3.93 5.94
N GLU A 177 -30.15 -4.23 7.19
CA GLU A 177 -31.05 -3.44 8.03
C GLU A 177 -30.33 -2.38 8.87
N GLN A 178 -29.01 -2.51 9.03
CA GLN A 178 -28.15 -1.59 9.77
C GLN A 178 -26.85 -1.37 9.01
N LEU A 179 -26.96 -0.72 7.85
CA LEU A 179 -25.82 -0.46 6.98
C LEU A 179 -24.80 0.44 7.69
N HIS A 180 -23.75 -0.18 8.24
CA HIS A 180 -22.56 0.48 8.72
C HIS A 180 -21.34 -0.17 8.07
N LEU A 181 -20.31 0.64 7.88
CA LEU A 181 -19.02 0.17 7.43
C LEU A 181 -18.18 -0.15 8.64
N GLU A 182 -17.71 -1.39 8.71
CA GLU A 182 -16.68 -1.80 9.65
C GLU A 182 -15.33 -1.68 8.96
N ALA A 183 -14.43 -0.85 9.47
CA ALA A 183 -13.04 -0.80 9.01
C ALA A 183 -12.30 -2.06 9.48
N LEU A 184 -11.88 -2.90 8.55
CA LEU A 184 -11.12 -4.13 8.83
C LEU A 184 -9.61 -3.88 8.83
N ALA A 185 -9.16 -2.94 8.00
CA ALA A 185 -7.76 -2.53 7.86
C ALA A 185 -7.69 -1.21 7.09
N TRP A 186 -6.55 -0.54 7.12
CA TRP A 186 -6.27 0.61 6.27
C TRP A 186 -4.78 0.67 5.95
N GLY A 187 -4.43 1.41 4.90
CA GLY A 187 -3.05 1.60 4.52
C GLY A 187 -2.85 2.77 3.58
N TYR A 188 -1.61 3.23 3.45
CA TYR A 188 -1.26 4.38 2.62
C TYR A 188 0.16 4.30 2.08
N GLU A 189 0.41 4.98 0.98
CA GLU A 189 1.73 5.14 0.36
C GLU A 189 2.50 6.26 1.06
N THR A 190 3.72 5.95 1.48
CA THR A 190 4.56 6.88 2.25
C THR A 190 5.28 7.88 1.36
N GLU A 191 5.42 7.62 0.06
CA GLU A 191 5.94 8.60 -0.88
C GLU A 191 4.82 9.49 -1.43
N PRO A 192 5.00 10.82 -1.40
CA PRO A 192 4.00 11.74 -1.93
C PRO A 192 3.79 11.53 -3.43
N ASP A 193 2.59 11.85 -3.88
CA ASP A 193 2.09 11.76 -5.25
C ASP A 193 2.23 10.37 -5.90
N THR A 194 2.45 9.33 -5.08
CA THR A 194 2.66 7.96 -5.54
C THR A 194 1.42 7.10 -5.38
N GLN A 195 1.08 6.39 -6.45
CA GLN A 195 -0.10 5.52 -6.50
C GLN A 195 0.07 4.30 -5.60
N ILE A 196 -1.01 3.90 -4.95
CA ILE A 196 -1.08 2.66 -4.16
C ILE A 196 -2.10 1.70 -4.75
N ARG A 197 -1.93 0.38 -4.61
CA ARG A 197 -3.00 -0.56 -4.90
C ARG A 197 -3.84 -0.82 -3.66
N ALA A 198 -5.14 -0.96 -3.86
CA ALA A 198 -6.06 -1.37 -2.80
C ALA A 198 -5.57 -2.66 -2.13
N GLY A 199 -5.24 -2.58 -0.85
CA GLY A 199 -4.73 -3.71 -0.04
C GLY A 199 -3.21 -3.80 0.09
N ASP A 200 -2.44 -2.91 -0.55
CA ASP A 200 -0.98 -2.82 -0.37
C ASP A 200 -0.59 -2.47 1.07
N GLY A 201 0.65 -2.81 1.45
CA GLY A 201 1.18 -2.67 2.81
C GLY A 201 0.94 -3.89 3.70
N VAL A 202 0.18 -4.90 3.24
CA VAL A 202 0.29 -6.26 3.77
C VAL A 202 1.66 -6.79 3.37
N PRO A 203 2.55 -7.20 4.29
CA PRO A 203 3.62 -8.12 3.91
C PRO A 203 2.91 -9.39 3.43
N PRO A 204 2.95 -9.75 2.13
CA PRO A 204 2.21 -10.91 1.63
C PRO A 204 2.86 -12.23 2.06
N CYS A 205 3.89 -12.11 2.89
CA CYS A 205 4.81 -13.13 3.30
C CYS A 205 4.64 -13.37 4.80
N THR A 206 4.67 -14.64 5.14
CA THR A 206 4.57 -15.22 6.48
C THR A 206 5.93 -15.73 6.95
N GLU A 207 6.99 -15.45 6.18
CA GLU A 207 8.36 -15.99 6.30
C GLU A 207 8.43 -17.51 6.10
N ASN A 208 7.31 -18.15 5.79
CA ASN A 208 7.17 -19.60 5.66
C ASN A 208 6.85 -20.04 4.22
N GLU A 209 6.94 -19.12 3.27
CA GLU A 209 6.62 -19.34 1.87
C GLU A 209 7.45 -20.47 1.28
N LYS A 210 6.82 -21.26 0.41
CA LYS A 210 7.51 -22.29 -0.38
C LYS A 210 7.27 -22.04 -1.84
N LEU A 211 8.30 -21.58 -2.54
CA LEU A 211 8.36 -21.49 -3.99
C LEU A 211 8.71 -22.87 -4.58
N ARG A 212 8.00 -23.26 -5.65
CA ARG A 212 8.29 -24.45 -6.45
C ARG A 212 8.13 -24.13 -7.92
N LEU A 213 9.15 -24.48 -8.69
CA LEU A 213 9.20 -24.32 -10.14
C LEU A 213 9.11 -25.67 -10.85
N SER A 214 8.52 -25.67 -12.06
CA SER A 214 8.49 -26.84 -12.94
C SER A 214 8.29 -26.40 -14.39
N CYS A 215 9.23 -26.77 -15.26
CA CYS A 215 9.09 -26.60 -16.70
C CYS A 215 8.13 -27.68 -17.25
N LYS A 216 7.28 -27.30 -18.20
CA LYS A 216 6.40 -28.24 -18.90
C LYS A 216 7.13 -28.93 -20.06
N PRO A 217 6.71 -30.15 -20.45
CA PRO A 217 7.24 -30.81 -21.64
C PRO A 217 7.13 -29.89 -22.86
N GLY A 218 8.22 -29.78 -23.63
CA GLY A 218 8.34 -28.87 -24.77
C GLY A 218 8.91 -27.49 -24.43
N GLY A 219 9.46 -27.27 -23.23
CA GLY A 219 10.28 -26.11 -22.86
C GLY A 219 9.53 -24.78 -22.65
N THR A 220 8.48 -24.52 -23.44
CA THR A 220 7.83 -23.20 -23.60
C THR A 220 7.04 -22.67 -22.41
N ARG A 221 6.92 -23.41 -21.31
CA ARG A 221 6.10 -22.99 -20.16
C ARG A 221 6.77 -23.30 -18.84
N LEU A 222 6.90 -22.28 -18.00
CA LEU A 222 7.40 -22.40 -16.64
C LEU A 222 6.25 -22.22 -15.65
N LYS A 223 5.93 -23.29 -14.93
CA LYS A 223 4.91 -23.29 -13.87
C LYS A 223 5.52 -22.85 -12.55
N VAL A 224 4.89 -21.88 -11.92
CA VAL A 224 5.22 -21.36 -10.60
C VAL A 224 4.14 -21.77 -9.60
N ILE A 225 4.54 -22.30 -8.46
CA ILE A 225 3.65 -22.61 -7.34
C ILE A 225 4.24 -22.02 -6.06
N ILE A 226 3.47 -21.17 -5.39
CA ILE A 226 3.80 -20.65 -4.06
C ILE A 226 2.81 -21.24 -3.08
N LYS A 227 3.29 -21.64 -1.90
CA LYS A 227 2.48 -22.12 -0.79
C LYS A 227 2.82 -21.35 0.48
N LYS A 228 1.90 -21.36 1.43
CA LYS A 228 2.01 -20.72 2.75
C LYS A 228 2.15 -19.20 2.71
N ALA A 229 1.84 -18.55 1.59
CA ALA A 229 1.72 -17.09 1.56
C ALA A 229 0.50 -16.63 2.38
N LYS A 230 0.47 -15.36 2.79
CA LYS A 230 -0.67 -14.80 3.54
C LYS A 230 -1.93 -14.89 2.65
N PRO A 231 -3.02 -15.58 3.08
CA PRO A 231 -4.23 -15.70 2.28
C PRO A 231 -4.79 -14.34 1.84
N GLU A 232 -5.35 -14.28 0.63
CA GLU A 232 -5.96 -13.07 0.05
C GLU A 232 -5.01 -11.87 -0.17
N SER A 233 -3.70 -12.06 -0.02
CA SER A 233 -2.68 -11.08 -0.39
C SER A 233 -2.32 -11.16 -1.89
N PHE A 234 -1.38 -10.32 -2.34
CA PHE A 234 -0.80 -10.42 -3.69
C PHE A 234 0.70 -10.63 -3.64
N LEU A 235 1.18 -11.30 -4.68
CA LEU A 235 2.59 -11.52 -4.93
C LEU A 235 2.92 -11.11 -6.36
N THR A 236 4.03 -10.42 -6.54
CA THR A 236 4.62 -10.06 -7.82
C THR A 236 5.67 -11.11 -8.15
N LEU A 237 5.38 -11.86 -9.21
CA LEU A 237 6.29 -12.87 -9.77
C LEU A 237 7.12 -12.23 -10.86
N ARG A 238 8.44 -12.29 -10.73
CA ARG A 238 9.39 -11.79 -11.73
C ARG A 238 10.21 -12.95 -12.30
N LEU A 239 10.35 -13.00 -13.61
CA LEU A 239 11.17 -13.97 -14.34
C LEU A 239 12.49 -13.31 -14.76
N ASP A 240 13.60 -13.96 -14.45
CA ASP A 240 14.95 -13.65 -14.92
C ASP A 240 15.39 -12.20 -14.63
N GLY A 241 14.90 -11.63 -13.52
CA GLY A 241 15.19 -10.25 -13.13
C GLY A 241 14.60 -9.19 -14.07
N ASN A 242 13.77 -9.57 -15.05
CA ASN A 242 13.19 -8.66 -16.03
C ASN A 242 11.89 -8.03 -15.48
N PRO A 243 11.83 -6.70 -15.24
CA PRO A 243 10.62 -6.03 -14.76
C PRO A 243 9.40 -6.16 -15.70
N ASP A 244 9.61 -6.29 -17.01
CA ASP A 244 8.50 -6.45 -17.99
C ASP A 244 7.81 -7.81 -17.85
N SER A 245 8.48 -8.76 -17.19
CA SER A 245 7.92 -10.06 -16.84
C SER A 245 7.08 -10.04 -15.57
N ASP A 246 6.98 -8.92 -14.85
CA ASP A 246 6.25 -8.86 -13.58
C ASP A 246 4.79 -9.27 -13.76
N ARG A 247 4.34 -10.23 -12.95
CA ARG A 247 2.95 -10.70 -12.92
C ARG A 247 2.43 -10.68 -11.49
N VAL A 248 1.39 -9.88 -11.27
CA VAL A 248 0.70 -9.81 -9.99
C VAL A 248 -0.27 -10.99 -9.89
N ALA A 249 -0.12 -11.79 -8.84
CA ALA A 249 -0.93 -12.96 -8.59
C ALA A 249 -1.59 -12.91 -7.20
N ARG A 250 -2.91 -13.10 -7.15
CA ARG A 250 -3.66 -13.19 -5.89
C ARG A 250 -3.40 -14.52 -5.19
N VAL A 251 -3.05 -14.47 -3.91
CA VAL A 251 -2.96 -15.62 -3.03
C VAL A 251 -4.37 -16.06 -2.66
N ASN A 252 -4.72 -17.31 -2.92
CA ASN A 252 -6.05 -17.80 -2.55
C ASN A 252 -6.21 -17.97 -1.03
N ALA A 253 -7.45 -18.22 -0.59
CA ALA A 253 -7.80 -18.51 0.80
C ALA A 253 -6.97 -19.63 1.50
N ARG A 254 -6.24 -20.46 0.74
CA ARG A 254 -5.36 -21.52 1.27
C ARG A 254 -3.88 -21.12 1.30
N GLY A 255 -3.56 -19.84 1.11
CA GLY A 255 -2.18 -19.36 1.06
C GLY A 255 -1.40 -19.87 -0.15
N LYS A 256 -2.06 -20.07 -1.29
CA LYS A 256 -1.45 -20.67 -2.49
C LYS A 256 -1.63 -19.82 -3.73
N VAL A 257 -0.55 -19.70 -4.50
CA VAL A 257 -0.53 -19.14 -5.86
C VAL A 257 -0.14 -20.23 -6.86
N LYS A 258 -0.77 -20.21 -8.03
CA LYS A 258 -0.35 -20.97 -9.21
C LYS A 258 -0.29 -20.02 -10.39
N TRP A 259 0.86 -19.94 -11.04
CA TRP A 259 1.04 -19.12 -12.24
C TRP A 259 1.81 -19.89 -13.30
N VAL A 260 1.71 -19.47 -14.55
CA VAL A 260 2.44 -20.03 -15.68
C VAL A 260 2.99 -18.90 -16.53
N PHE A 261 4.32 -18.81 -16.61
CA PHE A 261 4.97 -18.04 -17.66
C PHE A 261 4.94 -18.85 -18.96
N VAL A 262 4.57 -18.18 -20.05
CA VAL A 262 4.55 -18.74 -21.41
C VAL A 262 5.75 -18.21 -22.19
N GLU A 263 6.11 -18.90 -23.27
CA GLU A 263 7.23 -18.52 -24.15
C GLU A 263 8.58 -18.48 -23.43
N VAL A 264 8.73 -19.32 -22.40
CA VAL A 264 10.00 -19.49 -21.69
C VAL A 264 10.90 -20.41 -22.53
N GLY A 265 12.07 -19.94 -22.93
CA GLY A 265 13.03 -20.73 -23.70
C GLY A 265 13.63 -21.90 -22.91
N PRO A 266 14.42 -22.77 -23.55
CA PRO A 266 15.28 -23.70 -22.81
C PRO A 266 16.43 -22.94 -22.14
N GLY A 267 16.93 -23.47 -21.04
CA GLY A 267 18.03 -22.86 -20.28
C GLY A 267 17.74 -22.66 -18.80
N GLU A 268 18.60 -21.89 -18.14
CA GLU A 268 18.42 -21.52 -16.74
C GLU A 268 17.47 -20.33 -16.59
N HIS A 269 16.54 -20.45 -15.65
CA HIS A 269 15.59 -19.40 -15.32
C HIS A 269 15.52 -19.21 -13.80
N THR A 270 15.42 -17.96 -13.39
CA THR A 270 15.16 -17.57 -12.00
C THR A 270 13.78 -16.97 -11.88
N VAL A 271 12.99 -17.43 -10.92
CA VAL A 271 11.75 -16.78 -10.54
C VAL A 271 11.90 -16.18 -9.15
N GLU A 272 11.60 -14.90 -9.04
CA GLU A 272 11.58 -14.12 -7.82
C GLU A 272 10.13 -13.82 -7.41
N VAL A 273 9.87 -13.84 -6.10
CA VAL A 273 8.65 -13.32 -5.48
C VAL A 273 9.06 -12.07 -4.71
N ARG A 274 8.84 -10.90 -5.33
CA ARG A 274 9.50 -9.64 -4.93
C ARG A 274 9.24 -9.28 -3.47
N GLU A 275 7.98 -9.36 -3.05
CA GLU A 275 7.56 -8.92 -1.72
C GLU A 275 8.11 -9.82 -0.60
N CYS A 276 8.49 -11.06 -0.93
CA CYS A 276 9.01 -12.02 0.04
C CYS A 276 10.52 -12.17 -0.01
N GLY A 277 11.20 -11.54 -0.98
CA GLY A 277 12.64 -11.73 -1.22
C GLY A 277 13.03 -13.20 -1.47
N ILE A 278 12.08 -14.07 -1.82
CA ILE A 278 12.37 -15.47 -2.14
C ILE A 278 12.57 -15.62 -3.64
N GLN A 279 13.57 -16.41 -4.01
CA GLN A 279 13.85 -16.74 -5.40
C GLN A 279 14.23 -18.20 -5.54
N GLN A 280 13.96 -18.78 -6.70
CA GLN A 280 14.36 -20.14 -7.03
C GLN A 280 14.81 -20.20 -8.48
N GLN A 281 15.89 -20.93 -8.73
CA GLN A 281 16.38 -21.22 -10.07
C GLN A 281 15.87 -22.60 -10.55
N ILE A 282 15.67 -22.74 -11.86
CA ILE A 282 15.38 -24.01 -12.52
C ILE A 282 16.02 -24.04 -13.91
N THR A 283 16.44 -25.23 -14.36
CA THR A 283 16.87 -25.44 -15.74
C THR A 283 15.72 -26.09 -16.54
N CYS A 284 15.24 -25.42 -17.58
CA CYS A 284 14.26 -25.97 -18.51
C CYS A 284 14.96 -26.74 -19.64
N PRO A 285 14.51 -27.97 -19.94
CA PRO A 285 15.07 -28.76 -21.02
C PRO A 285 14.74 -28.16 -22.40
N PRO A 286 15.53 -28.50 -23.44
CA PRO A 286 15.19 -28.22 -24.84
C PRO A 286 13.84 -28.84 -25.26
#